data_AF-A0A238JNJ2-F1
#
_entry.id   AF-A0A238JNJ2-F1
#
_cell.length_a   1.000
_cell.length_b   1.000
_cell.length_c   1.000
_cell.angle_alpha   90.00
_cell.angle_beta   90.00
_cell.angle_gamma   90.00
#
_symmetry.space_group_name_H-M   'P 1'
#
loop_
_entity.id
_entity.type
_entity.pdbx_description
1 polymer ?
#
loop_
_entity_poly.entity_id
_entity_poly.type
_entity_poly.pdbx_seq_one_letter_code
_entity_poly.pdbx_strand_id
1 'polypeptide(L)'
;MVKTRYDDLAEASDLLLERDLEAHRRNLAESARLAAELAGIDDLRRAAQADAGAIGARQVLGADALWQGWLVAKRADILRRTAMARAQQADSLARARTAFSRSEAARSLVEDETRQKRLRRLKAEADAIEAIGVLRTGRDQGLL
;
A
#
# COMPACT_ATOMS: atom_id res chain seq x y z
N MET A 1 -2.25 29.68 -3.47
CA MET A 1 -1.16 28.78 -3.05
C MET A 1 -0.13 28.78 -4.17
N VAL A 2 1.15 29.06 -3.91
CA VAL A 2 2.17 29.12 -4.97
C VAL A 2 2.55 27.69 -5.33
N LYS A 3 2.26 27.28 -6.58
CA LYS A 3 2.59 25.95 -7.08
C LYS A 3 4.10 25.75 -7.09
N THR A 4 4.58 24.64 -6.55
CA THR A 4 5.99 24.23 -6.56
C THR A 4 6.27 23.28 -7.72
N ARG A 5 7.52 23.20 -8.19
CA ARG A 5 7.84 22.37 -9.38
C ARG A 5 7.65 20.87 -9.10
N TYR A 6 7.55 20.51 -7.83
CA TYR A 6 7.38 19.15 -7.33
C TYR A 6 5.93 18.78 -7.03
N ASP A 7 4.97 19.69 -7.19
CA ASP A 7 3.57 19.43 -6.83
C ASP A 7 3.00 18.28 -7.67
N ASP A 8 3.26 18.30 -8.98
CA ASP A 8 2.79 17.25 -9.90
C ASP A 8 3.48 15.90 -9.60
N LEU A 9 4.73 15.93 -9.11
CA LEU A 9 5.46 14.73 -8.70
C LEU A 9 4.90 14.15 -7.40
N ALA A 10 4.55 15.01 -6.44
CA ALA A 10 3.92 14.61 -5.18
C ALA A 10 2.53 13.99 -5.45
N GLU A 11 1.72 14.64 -6.27
CA GLU A 11 0.41 14.13 -6.68
C GLU A 11 0.53 12.77 -7.39
N ALA A 12 1.42 12.65 -8.39
CA ALA A 12 1.63 11.39 -9.08
C ALA A 12 2.13 10.28 -8.14
N SER A 13 3.00 10.60 -7.18
CA SER A 13 3.52 9.63 -6.20
C SER A 13 2.44 9.17 -5.23
N ASP A 14 1.53 10.06 -4.84
CA ASP A 14 0.38 9.74 -3.98
C ASP A 14 -0.60 8.81 -4.70
N LEU A 15 -0.90 9.07 -5.99
CA LEU A 15 -1.72 8.18 -6.80
C LEU A 15 -1.11 6.79 -6.96
N LEU A 16 0.21 6.71 -7.15
CA LEU A 16 0.93 5.43 -7.21
C LEU A 16 0.89 4.68 -5.88
N LEU A 17 1.03 5.39 -4.75
CA LEU A 17 0.87 4.81 -3.42
C LEU A 17 -0.54 4.25 -3.23
N GLU A 18 -1.57 5.01 -3.58
CA GLU A 18 -2.96 4.58 -3.42
C GLU A 18 -3.26 3.33 -4.26
N ARG A 19 -2.80 3.30 -5.51
CA ARG A 19 -2.90 2.13 -6.38
C ARG A 19 -2.24 0.90 -5.77
N ASP A 20 -1.02 1.04 -5.23
CA ASP A 20 -0.27 -0.09 -4.68
C ASP A 20 -0.86 -0.59 -3.35
N LEU A 21 -1.40 0.31 -2.52
CA LEU A 21 -2.17 -0.05 -1.33
C LEU A 21 -3.45 -0.80 -1.69
N GLU A 22 -4.16 -0.37 -2.72
CA GLU A 22 -5.37 -1.04 -3.19
C GLU A 22 -5.06 -2.45 -3.71
N ALA A 23 -3.99 -2.60 -4.49
CA ALA A 23 -3.51 -3.92 -4.90
C ALA A 23 -3.18 -4.82 -3.69
N HIS A 24 -2.56 -4.26 -2.65
CA HIS A 24 -2.28 -5.00 -1.42
C HIS A 24 -3.55 -5.44 -0.68
N ARG A 25 -4.56 -4.57 -0.57
CA ARG A 25 -5.87 -4.91 0.04
C ARG A 25 -6.57 -6.04 -0.70
N ARG A 26 -6.54 -6.04 -2.03
CA ARG A 26 -7.10 -7.14 -2.84
C ARG A 26 -6.40 -8.46 -2.57
N ASN A 27 -5.08 -8.47 -2.47
CA ASN A 27 -4.31 -9.68 -2.15
C ASN A 27 -4.58 -10.21 -0.73
N LEU A 28 -4.81 -9.32 0.24
CA LEU A 28 -5.26 -9.68 1.58
C LEU A 28 -6.64 -10.34 1.55
N ALA A 29 -7.58 -9.76 0.81
CA ALA A 29 -8.93 -10.30 0.68
C ALA A 29 -8.92 -11.70 0.03
N GLU A 30 -8.13 -11.91 -1.02
CA GLU A 30 -8.00 -13.23 -1.66
C GLU A 30 -7.35 -14.25 -0.70
N SER A 31 -6.34 -13.83 0.07
CA SER A 31 -5.72 -14.69 1.08
C SER A 31 -6.72 -15.11 2.16
N ALA A 32 -7.56 -14.20 2.63
CA ALA A 32 -8.63 -14.48 3.59
C ALA A 32 -9.68 -15.43 2.99
N ARG A 33 -10.07 -15.22 1.73
CA ARG A 33 -11.01 -16.08 1.01
C ARG A 33 -10.50 -17.52 0.91
N LEU A 34 -9.22 -17.69 0.55
CA LEU A 34 -8.59 -19.02 0.44
C LEU A 34 -8.43 -19.69 1.81
N ALA A 35 -8.14 -18.92 2.87
CA ALA A 35 -8.09 -19.45 4.23
C ALA A 35 -9.46 -20.00 4.69
N ALA A 36 -10.55 -19.29 4.37
CA ALA A 36 -11.90 -19.76 4.63
C ALA A 36 -12.25 -21.01 3.80
N GLU A 37 -11.87 -21.06 2.52
CA GLU A 37 -12.07 -22.24 1.65
C GLU A 37 -11.32 -23.46 2.21
N LEU A 38 -10.09 -23.28 2.69
CA LEU A 38 -9.29 -24.35 3.30
C LEU A 38 -9.93 -24.87 4.60
N ALA A 39 -10.39 -23.95 5.46
CA ALA A 39 -11.08 -24.32 6.70
C ALA A 39 -12.34 -25.16 6.41
N GLY A 40 -13.14 -24.77 5.42
CA GLY A 40 -14.32 -25.55 5.01
C GLY A 40 -13.97 -26.96 4.52
N ILE A 41 -12.87 -27.13 3.76
CA ILE A 41 -12.40 -28.44 3.33
C ILE A 41 -11.90 -29.29 4.50
N ASP A 42 -11.18 -28.69 5.45
CA ASP A 42 -10.72 -29.37 6.65
C ASP A 42 -11.91 -29.77 7.57
N ASP A 43 -12.99 -28.99 7.60
CA ASP A 43 -14.23 -29.31 8.30
C ASP A 43 -14.95 -30.51 7.67
N LEU A 44 -15.09 -30.53 6.34
CA LEU A 44 -15.67 -31.66 5.61
C LEU A 44 -14.87 -32.95 5.87
N ARG A 45 -13.53 -32.85 5.89
CA ARG A 45 -12.66 -33.99 6.20
C ARG A 45 -12.90 -34.51 7.61
N ARG A 46 -12.99 -33.62 8.59
CA ARG A 46 -13.25 -33.99 10.00
C ARG A 46 -14.62 -34.65 10.16
N ALA A 47 -15.64 -34.11 9.50
CA ALA A 47 -16.99 -34.67 9.53
C ALA A 47 -17.03 -36.10 8.98
N ALA A 48 -16.42 -36.36 7.82
CA ALA A 48 -16.39 -37.71 7.26
C ALA A 48 -15.56 -38.70 8.09
N GLN A 49 -14.47 -38.26 8.72
CA GLN A 49 -13.70 -39.09 9.64
C GLN A 49 -14.50 -39.48 10.89
N ALA A 50 -15.40 -38.61 11.37
CA ALA A 50 -16.27 -38.90 12.50
C ALA A 50 -17.41 -39.87 12.13
N ASP A 51 -17.94 -39.78 10.91
CA ASP A 51 -19.08 -40.58 10.44
C ASP A 51 -18.67 -42.01 10.01
N ALA A 52 -17.40 -42.22 9.68
CA ALA A 52 -16.84 -43.53 9.28
C ALA A 52 -16.96 -44.64 10.35
N GLY A 53 -17.28 -44.28 11.61
CA GLY A 53 -17.58 -45.25 12.66
C GLY A 53 -18.97 -45.89 12.59
N ALA A 54 -19.90 -45.36 11.77
CA ALA A 54 -21.32 -45.70 11.80
C ALA A 54 -21.84 -46.54 10.61
N ILE A 55 -21.10 -46.64 9.48
CA ILE A 55 -21.60 -47.27 8.24
C ILE A 55 -20.70 -48.44 7.81
N GLY A 56 -21.31 -49.61 7.56
CA GLY A 56 -20.64 -50.90 7.31
C GLY A 56 -19.62 -50.90 6.15
N ALA A 57 -18.45 -51.46 6.44
CA ALA A 57 -17.19 -51.37 5.69
C ALA A 57 -17.17 -51.89 4.22
N ARG A 58 -18.28 -52.35 3.63
CA ARG A 58 -18.28 -53.00 2.29
C ARG A 58 -19.11 -52.29 1.22
N GLN A 59 -20.09 -51.44 1.58
CA GLN A 59 -20.83 -50.57 0.63
C GLN A 59 -20.19 -49.18 0.47
N VAL A 60 -19.34 -48.79 1.43
CA VAL A 60 -18.73 -47.45 1.53
C VAL A 60 -17.50 -47.30 0.61
N LEU A 61 -16.76 -48.37 0.32
CA LEU A 61 -15.38 -48.31 -0.17
C LEU A 61 -15.18 -47.65 -1.55
N GLY A 62 -16.13 -47.74 -2.48
CA GLY A 62 -15.96 -47.19 -3.83
C GLY A 62 -16.26 -45.69 -3.92
N ALA A 63 -17.40 -45.27 -3.38
CA ALA A 63 -17.84 -43.88 -3.40
C ALA A 63 -17.05 -43.01 -2.39
N ASP A 64 -16.70 -43.57 -1.23
CA ASP A 64 -15.87 -42.88 -0.23
C ASP A 64 -14.44 -42.67 -0.77
N ALA A 65 -13.80 -43.68 -1.38
CA ALA A 65 -12.45 -43.49 -1.93
C ALA A 65 -12.39 -42.37 -3.00
N LEU A 66 -13.39 -42.26 -3.87
CA LEU A 66 -13.48 -41.18 -4.86
C LEU A 66 -13.70 -39.81 -4.19
N TRP A 67 -14.58 -39.75 -3.19
CA TRP A 67 -14.85 -38.53 -2.44
C TRP A 67 -13.63 -38.06 -1.64
N GLN A 68 -12.94 -38.97 -0.95
CA GLN A 68 -11.70 -38.70 -0.22
C GLN A 68 -10.58 -38.25 -1.18
N GLY A 69 -10.46 -38.91 -2.34
CA GLY A 69 -9.51 -38.52 -3.38
C GLY A 69 -9.76 -37.11 -3.91
N TRP A 70 -11.04 -36.76 -4.16
CA TRP A 70 -11.44 -35.41 -4.52
C TRP A 70 -11.08 -34.40 -3.42
N LEU A 71 -11.33 -34.72 -2.15
CA LEU A 71 -11.04 -33.84 -1.01
C LEU A 71 -9.54 -33.54 -0.87
N VAL A 72 -8.70 -34.57 -1.02
CA VAL A 72 -7.23 -34.42 -1.02
C VAL A 72 -6.76 -33.55 -2.19
N ALA A 73 -7.25 -33.80 -3.40
CA ALA A 73 -6.90 -33.02 -4.58
C ALA A 73 -7.32 -31.55 -4.43
N LYS A 74 -8.54 -31.32 -3.93
CA LYS A 74 -9.08 -29.97 -3.69
C LYS A 74 -8.27 -29.23 -2.63
N ARG A 75 -7.88 -29.90 -1.54
CA ARG A 75 -7.01 -29.34 -0.50
C ARG A 75 -5.63 -28.95 -1.05
N ALA A 76 -5.03 -29.81 -1.86
CA ALA A 76 -3.74 -29.54 -2.49
C ALA A 76 -3.80 -28.32 -3.42
N ASP A 77 -4.87 -28.18 -4.22
CA ASP A 77 -5.09 -27.00 -5.06
C ASP A 77 -5.24 -25.72 -4.23
N ILE A 78 -6.05 -25.75 -3.16
CA ILE A 78 -6.22 -24.58 -2.28
C ILE A 78 -4.88 -24.19 -1.64
N LEU A 79 -4.11 -25.14 -1.11
CA LEU A 79 -2.79 -24.87 -0.53
C LEU A 79 -1.83 -24.23 -1.52
N ARG A 80 -1.80 -24.72 -2.77
CA ARG A 80 -1.02 -24.11 -3.85
C ARG A 80 -1.45 -22.66 -4.10
N ARG A 81 -2.76 -22.41 -4.19
CA ARG A 81 -3.32 -21.06 -4.36
C ARG A 81 -3.01 -20.16 -3.16
N THR A 82 -3.08 -20.66 -1.93
CA THR A 82 -2.70 -19.94 -0.71
C THR A 82 -1.24 -19.54 -0.73
N ALA A 83 -0.34 -20.43 -1.17
CA ALA A 83 1.08 -20.11 -1.31
C ALA A 83 1.31 -18.98 -2.33
N MET A 84 0.63 -19.04 -3.48
CA MET A 84 0.68 -17.97 -4.48
C MET A 84 0.12 -16.64 -3.95
N ALA A 85 -1.02 -16.66 -3.26
CA ALA A 85 -1.63 -15.46 -2.68
C ALA A 85 -0.72 -14.82 -1.61
N ARG A 86 -0.04 -15.63 -0.78
CA ARG A 86 0.96 -15.13 0.18
C ARG A 86 2.16 -14.49 -0.51
N ALA A 87 2.67 -15.07 -1.59
CA ALA A 87 3.74 -14.47 -2.37
C ALA A 87 3.31 -13.12 -2.96
N GLN A 88 2.10 -13.04 -3.52
CA GLN A 88 1.52 -11.80 -4.05
C GLN A 88 1.29 -10.75 -2.94
N GLN A 89 0.85 -11.17 -1.76
CA GLN A 89 0.70 -10.30 -0.59
C GLN A 89 2.05 -9.68 -0.19
N ALA A 90 3.11 -10.49 -0.12
CA ALA A 90 4.45 -10.01 0.22
C ALA A 90 5.00 -9.03 -0.83
N ASP A 91 4.86 -9.37 -2.12
CA ASP A 91 5.28 -8.50 -3.23
C ASP A 91 4.52 -7.16 -3.23
N SER A 92 3.19 -7.21 -3.12
CA SER A 92 2.37 -5.99 -3.07
C SER A 92 2.69 -5.10 -1.87
N LEU A 93 2.99 -5.68 -0.70
CA LEU A 93 3.43 -4.90 0.46
C LEU A 93 4.77 -4.20 0.21
N ALA A 94 5.73 -4.91 -0.40
CA ALA A 94 7.04 -4.33 -0.73
C ALA A 94 6.91 -3.17 -1.72
N ARG A 95 6.04 -3.30 -2.72
CA ARG A 95 5.71 -2.21 -3.66
C ARG A 95 5.06 -1.03 -2.96
N ALA A 96 4.04 -1.27 -2.13
CA ALA A 96 3.36 -0.22 -1.37
C ALA A 96 4.33 0.55 -0.45
N ARG A 97 5.27 -0.14 0.22
CA ARG A 97 6.33 0.52 1.02
C ARG A 97 7.25 1.39 0.19
N THR A 98 7.60 0.93 -1.00
CA THR A 98 8.44 1.69 -1.95
C THR A 98 7.69 2.93 -2.45
N ALA A 99 6.42 2.79 -2.83
CA ALA A 99 5.57 3.90 -3.25
C ALA A 99 5.37 4.92 -2.12
N PHE A 100 5.18 4.45 -0.88
CA PHE A 100 5.08 5.31 0.31
C PHE A 100 6.35 6.15 0.49
N SER A 101 7.52 5.50 0.43
CA SER A 101 8.80 6.19 0.56
C SER A 101 9.00 7.26 -0.52
N ARG A 102 8.52 7.00 -1.75
CA ARG A 102 8.56 7.97 -2.86
C ARG A 102 7.61 9.14 -2.66
N SER A 103 6.38 8.87 -2.20
CA SER A 103 5.38 9.88 -1.84
C SER A 103 5.92 10.82 -0.77
N GLU A 104 6.48 10.27 0.31
CA GLU A 104 7.08 11.07 1.40
C GLU A 104 8.27 11.91 0.91
N ALA A 105 9.15 11.33 0.07
CA ALA A 105 10.26 12.08 -0.51
C ALA A 105 9.77 13.24 -1.40
N ALA A 106 8.73 13.03 -2.21
CA ALA A 106 8.16 14.07 -3.06
C ALA A 106 7.51 15.19 -2.24
N ARG A 107 6.80 14.85 -1.16
CA ARG A 107 6.24 15.84 -0.21
C ARG A 107 7.34 16.65 0.47
N SER A 108 8.43 16.02 0.91
CA SER A 108 9.58 16.73 1.49
C SER A 108 10.18 17.75 0.51
N LEU A 109 10.26 17.42 -0.79
CA LEU A 109 10.75 18.36 -1.81
C LEU A 109 9.83 19.58 -1.99
N VAL A 110 8.51 19.38 -1.93
CA VAL A 110 7.52 20.47 -1.94
C VAL A 110 7.70 21.38 -0.73
N GLU A 111 7.82 20.80 0.47
CA GLU A 111 8.03 21.54 1.72
C GLU A 111 9.33 22.35 1.70
N ASP A 112 10.42 21.75 1.23
CA ASP A 112 11.71 22.44 1.13
C ASP A 112 11.65 23.58 0.12
N GLU A 113 11.05 23.38 -1.06
CA GLU A 113 10.96 24.45 -2.05
C GLU A 113 10.04 25.60 -1.60
N THR A 114 8.91 25.29 -0.94
CA THR A 114 8.03 26.33 -0.38
C THR A 114 8.74 27.12 0.73
N ARG A 115 9.50 26.43 1.60
CA ARG A 115 10.34 27.07 2.63
C ARG A 115 11.39 27.99 2.01
N GLN A 116 12.11 27.52 1.00
CA GLN A 116 13.12 28.31 0.29
C GLN A 116 12.52 29.54 -0.41
N LYS A 117 11.37 29.41 -1.07
CA LYS A 117 10.66 30.54 -1.68
C LYS A 117 10.25 31.57 -0.62
N ARG A 118 9.75 31.12 0.53
CA ARG A 118 9.40 32.00 1.65
C ARG A 118 10.61 32.76 2.20
N LEU A 119 11.74 32.08 2.42
CA LEU A 119 12.97 32.71 2.88
C LEU A 119 13.50 33.75 1.89
N ARG A 120 13.50 33.43 0.59
CA ARG A 120 13.91 34.37 -0.47
C ARG A 120 13.02 35.61 -0.50
N ARG A 121 11.71 35.44 -0.34
CA ARG A 121 10.77 36.55 -0.27
C ARG A 121 11.04 37.45 0.94
N LEU A 122 11.19 36.87 2.13
CA LEU A 122 11.50 37.64 3.34
C LEU A 122 12.84 38.39 3.22
N LYS A 123 13.86 37.77 2.63
CA LYS A 123 15.14 38.42 2.36
C LYS A 123 14.97 39.61 1.41
N ALA A 124 14.26 39.42 0.30
CA ALA A 124 14.00 40.50 -0.66
C ALA A 124 13.20 41.66 -0.04
N GLU A 125 12.23 41.36 0.82
CA GLU A 125 11.46 42.37 1.56
C GLU A 125 12.37 43.15 2.54
N ALA A 126 13.27 42.47 3.25
CA ALA A 126 14.24 43.12 4.14
C ALA A 126 15.23 44.02 3.38
N ASP A 127 15.81 43.52 2.28
CA ASP A 127 16.75 44.26 1.44
C ASP A 127 16.06 45.53 0.85
N ALA A 128 14.77 45.44 0.49
CA ALA A 128 13.99 46.58 0.01
C ALA A 128 13.72 47.64 1.10
N ILE A 129 13.43 47.21 2.33
CA ILE A 129 13.24 48.11 3.48
C ILE A 129 14.55 48.85 3.79
N GLU A 130 15.67 48.14 3.77
CA GLU A 130 17.00 48.74 3.97
C GLU A 130 17.32 49.80 2.91
N ALA A 131 17.07 49.49 1.64
CA ALA A 131 17.28 50.45 0.54
C ALA A 131 16.44 51.73 0.69
N ILE A 132 15.16 51.61 1.08
CA ILE A 132 14.31 52.77 1.36
C ILE A 132 14.84 53.56 2.57
N GLY A 133 15.33 52.86 3.60
CA GLY A 133 15.97 53.47 4.76
C GLY A 133 17.15 54.36 4.35
N VAL A 134 18.07 53.83 3.54
CA VAL A 134 19.25 54.55 3.03
C VAL A 134 18.83 55.78 2.21
N LEU A 135 17.84 55.64 1.31
CA LEU A 135 17.34 56.77 0.50
C LEU A 135 16.74 57.89 1.35
N ARG A 136 15.98 57.54 2.39
CA ARG A 136 15.42 58.52 3.33
C ARG A 136 16.52 59.27 4.07
N THR A 137 17.51 58.55 4.61
CA THR A 137 18.63 59.18 5.33
C THR A 137 19.47 60.07 4.41
N GLY A 138 19.69 59.66 3.16
CA GLY A 138 20.39 60.49 2.16
C GLY A 138 19.64 61.77 1.81
N ARG A 139 18.30 61.71 1.71
CA ARG A 139 17.44 62.90 1.53
C ARG A 139 17.49 63.82 2.75
N ASP A 140 17.44 63.28 3.96
CA ASP A 140 17.46 64.06 5.20
C ASP A 140 18.81 64.78 5.40
N GLN A 141 19.90 64.25 4.82
CA GLN A 141 21.24 64.85 4.85
C GLN A 141 21.53 65.80 3.67
N GLY A 142 20.57 66.00 2.76
CA GLY A 142 20.72 66.89 1.60
C GLY A 142 21.70 66.39 0.51
N LEU A 143 21.99 65.09 0.50
CA LEU A 143 22.91 64.46 -0.47
C LEU A 143 22.21 63.94 -1.73
N LEU A 144 20.88 64.10 -1.81
CA LEU A 144 19.98 63.80 -2.92
C LEU A 144 18.90 64.89 -2.99
#